data_AF-A0A4Z0Q5C4-F1
#
_entry.id   AF-A0A4Z0Q5C4-F1
#
_cell.length_a   1.000
_cell.length_b   1.000
_cell.length_c   1.000
_cell.angle_alpha   90.00
_cell.angle_beta   90.00
_cell.angle_gamma   90.00
#
_symmetry.space_group_name_H-M   'P 1'
#
loop_
_entity.id
_entity.type
_entity.pdbx_description
1 polymer ?
#
loop_
_entity_poly.entity_id
_entity_poly.type
_entity_poly.pdbx_seq_one_letter_code
_entity_poly.pdbx_strand_id
1 'polypeptide(L)'
;MPTPLFPDLSSTAQRRRFTRLFGARLAADALLGSWFGPVAPAAAGAEAAWWELALTGNSYCGRPSRPSLPDAPLMPALLARWCQLLDDTMTENFAGPRAQAARAGLRNLATMRTHWLLTHQRQSAAPQAPATRSGSTRMAA
;
A
#
# COMPACT_ATOMS: atom_id res chain seq x y z
N MET A 1 10.25 21.37 30.51
CA MET A 1 10.06 20.93 29.12
C MET A 1 8.56 20.84 28.87
N PRO A 2 7.97 21.60 27.94
CA PRO A 2 6.56 21.45 27.63
C PRO A 2 6.31 20.05 27.07
N THR A 3 5.36 19.33 27.65
CA THR A 3 4.94 18.01 27.17
C THR A 3 4.34 18.20 25.77
N PRO A 4 4.77 17.44 24.75
CA PRO A 4 4.18 17.56 23.42
C PRO A 4 2.69 17.22 23.49
N LEU A 5 1.85 18.03 22.86
CA LEU A 5 0.39 17.86 22.78
C LEU A 5 -0.02 16.52 22.16
N PHE A 6 0.83 15.96 21.30
CA PHE A 6 0.62 14.67 20.66
C PHE A 6 1.80 13.72 20.90
N PRO A 7 1.53 12.41 21.03
CA PRO A 7 2.58 11.41 21.17
C PRO A 7 3.37 11.22 19.88
N ASP A 8 4.62 10.81 20.01
CA ASP A 8 5.40 10.27 18.88
C ASP A 8 5.03 8.80 18.59
N LEU A 9 5.66 8.17 17.59
CA LEU A 9 5.50 6.75 17.24
C LEU A 9 6.57 5.83 17.87
N SER A 10 7.03 6.19 19.06
CA SER A 10 8.16 5.56 19.74
C SER A 10 7.86 4.14 20.24
N SER A 11 6.60 3.86 20.59
CA SER A 11 6.17 2.57 21.13
C SER A 11 5.30 1.75 20.16
N THR A 12 5.31 0.43 20.33
CA THR A 12 4.40 -0.49 19.63
C THR A 12 2.93 -0.11 19.84
N ALA A 13 2.56 0.35 21.04
CA ALA A 13 1.20 0.79 21.34
C ALA A 13 0.78 2.00 20.49
N GLN A 14 1.68 2.98 20.32
CA GLN A 14 1.44 4.15 19.46
C GLN A 14 1.35 3.77 17.99
N ARG A 15 2.21 2.87 17.50
CA ARG A 15 2.16 2.37 16.12
C ARG A 15 0.87 1.59 15.84
N ARG A 16 0.44 0.72 16.74
CA ARG A 16 -0.87 0.04 16.66
C ARG A 16 -2.05 1.00 16.73
N ARG A 17 -1.93 2.08 17.50
CA ARG A 17 -2.94 3.16 17.50
C ARG A 17 -3.01 3.83 16.13
N PHE A 18 -1.86 4.15 15.53
CA PHE A 18 -1.81 4.73 14.19
C PHE A 18 -2.47 3.82 13.15
N THR A 19 -2.12 2.53 13.09
CA THR A 19 -2.66 1.61 12.08
C THR A 19 -4.18 1.48 12.18
N ARG A 20 -4.72 1.44 13.39
CA ARG A 20 -6.17 1.42 13.63
C ARG A 20 -6.85 2.72 13.19
N LEU A 21 -6.30 3.88 13.56
CA LEU A 21 -6.88 5.18 13.17
C LEU A 21 -6.85 5.37 11.65
N PHE A 22 -5.71 5.10 11.04
CA PHE A 22 -5.53 5.25 9.60
C PHE A 22 -6.40 4.26 8.82
N GLY A 23 -6.42 2.99 9.25
CA GLY A 23 -7.27 1.98 8.64
C GLY A 23 -8.76 2.33 8.72
N ALA A 24 -9.24 2.83 9.88
CA ALA A 24 -10.62 3.27 10.02
C ALA A 24 -10.97 4.40 9.02
N ARG A 25 -10.05 5.33 8.78
CA ARG A 25 -10.24 6.38 7.75
C ARG A 25 -10.26 5.83 6.34
N LEU A 26 -9.39 4.86 6.03
CA LEU A 26 -9.38 4.21 4.72
C LEU A 26 -10.70 3.48 4.44
N ALA A 27 -11.22 2.73 5.43
CA ALA A 27 -12.46 1.99 5.29
C ALA A 27 -13.68 2.92 5.14
N ALA A 28 -13.67 4.08 5.79
CA ALA A 28 -14.74 5.08 5.71
C ALA A 28 -14.68 5.98 4.47
N ASP A 29 -13.57 5.98 3.72
CA ASP A 29 -13.39 6.85 2.57
C ASP A 29 -14.14 6.33 1.34
N ALA A 30 -14.89 7.20 0.67
CA ALA A 30 -15.72 6.81 -0.48
C ALA A 30 -14.92 6.30 -1.68
N LEU A 31 -13.67 6.75 -1.87
CA LEU A 31 -12.81 6.34 -2.97
C LEU A 31 -11.98 5.10 -2.62
N LEU A 32 -11.49 5.03 -1.39
CA LEU A 32 -10.55 3.99 -0.95
C LEU A 32 -11.24 2.81 -0.26
N GLY A 33 -12.42 2.99 0.32
CA GLY A 33 -13.13 1.96 1.09
C GLY A 33 -13.42 0.70 0.27
N SER A 34 -13.70 0.82 -1.03
CA SER A 34 -13.91 -0.34 -1.92
C SER A 34 -12.62 -1.09 -2.27
N TRP A 35 -11.47 -0.42 -2.20
CA TRP A 35 -10.14 -1.00 -2.51
C TRP A 35 -9.51 -1.68 -1.31
N PHE A 36 -9.69 -1.10 -0.13
CA PHE A 36 -9.19 -1.67 1.12
C PHE A 36 -10.24 -2.56 1.79
N GLY A 37 -11.50 -2.54 1.33
CA GLY A 37 -12.58 -3.33 1.90
C GLY A 37 -12.82 -2.99 3.39
N PRO A 38 -13.52 -3.85 4.15
CA PRO A 38 -13.64 -3.72 5.60
C PRO A 38 -12.31 -3.96 6.35
N VAL A 39 -11.15 -3.97 5.65
CA VAL A 39 -9.84 -4.20 6.25
C VAL A 39 -9.38 -2.94 6.98
N ALA A 40 -9.87 -2.81 8.22
CA ALA A 40 -9.13 -2.19 9.31
C ALA A 40 -9.77 -2.59 10.64
N PRO A 41 -9.10 -3.44 11.42
CA PRO A 41 -7.89 -2.98 12.10
C PRO A 41 -6.73 -3.98 11.98
N ALA A 42 -5.51 -3.47 11.92
CA ALA A 42 -4.29 -4.27 12.05
C ALA A 42 -4.34 -5.12 13.32
N ALA A 43 -4.65 -6.42 13.20
CA ALA A 43 -4.88 -7.22 14.40
C ALA A 43 -4.65 -8.73 14.22
N ALA A 44 -3.72 -9.19 13.37
CA ALA A 44 -2.99 -10.45 13.59
C ALA A 44 -1.94 -10.72 12.50
N GLY A 45 -0.93 -11.51 12.85
CA GLY A 45 -0.05 -12.16 11.89
C GLY A 45 0.84 -11.22 11.08
N ALA A 46 1.00 -11.54 9.79
CA ALA A 46 1.97 -10.91 8.90
C ALA A 46 1.72 -9.41 8.65
N GLU A 47 0.46 -8.97 8.67
CA GLU A 47 0.11 -7.57 8.42
C GLU A 47 0.54 -6.65 9.57
N ALA A 48 0.40 -7.10 10.81
CA ALA A 48 0.89 -6.35 11.97
C ALA A 48 2.42 -6.23 11.96
N ALA A 49 3.13 -7.30 11.60
CA ALA A 49 4.59 -7.29 11.46
C ALA A 49 5.05 -6.36 10.33
N TRP A 50 4.31 -6.33 9.22
CA TRP A 50 4.56 -5.43 8.11
C TRP A 50 4.42 -3.96 8.54
N TRP A 51 3.34 -3.62 9.26
CA TRP A 51 3.14 -2.25 9.75
C TRP A 51 4.21 -1.82 10.75
N GLU A 52 4.63 -2.71 11.66
CA GLU A 52 5.73 -2.44 12.59
C GLU A 52 7.03 -2.11 11.84
N LEU A 53 7.36 -2.86 10.79
CA LEU A 53 8.54 -2.60 9.95
C LEU A 53 8.40 -1.27 9.19
N ALA A 54 7.26 -1.06 8.52
CA ALA A 54 7.01 0.15 7.74
C ALA A 54 7.08 1.43 8.59
N LEU A 55 6.54 1.41 9.81
CA LEU A 55 6.51 2.55 10.72
C LEU A 55 7.82 2.79 11.48
N THR A 56 8.69 1.78 11.56
CA THR A 56 10.03 1.93 12.15
C THR A 56 11.09 2.32 11.12
N GLY A 57 10.73 2.42 9.83
CA GLY A 57 11.66 2.74 8.76
C GLY A 57 12.54 1.57 8.33
N ASN A 58 12.24 0.35 8.81
CA ASN A 58 12.92 -0.85 8.36
C ASN A 58 12.28 -1.34 7.06
N SER A 59 13.11 -1.58 6.05
CA SER A 59 12.67 -2.17 4.79
C SER A 59 12.09 -3.56 5.05
N TYR A 60 10.82 -3.76 4.69
CA TYR A 60 10.21 -5.08 4.73
C TYR A 60 10.91 -6.00 3.73
N CYS A 61 11.69 -6.97 4.20
CA CYS A 61 12.40 -7.96 3.37
C CYS A 61 11.51 -9.12 2.88
N GLY A 62 10.22 -9.14 3.23
CA GLY A 62 9.29 -10.15 2.72
C GLY A 62 8.91 -9.86 1.27
N ARG A 63 8.62 -10.91 0.48
CA ARG A 63 8.02 -10.73 -0.85
C ARG A 63 6.74 -9.92 -0.67
N PRO A 64 6.53 -8.80 -1.40
CA PRO A 64 5.22 -8.18 -1.43
C PRO A 64 4.24 -9.26 -1.85
N SER A 65 3.28 -9.58 -0.97
CA SER A 65 2.23 -10.54 -1.28
C SER A 65 1.61 -10.10 -2.60
N ARG A 66 1.69 -10.95 -3.63
CA ARG A 66 1.15 -10.67 -4.96
C ARG A 66 -0.31 -10.26 -4.73
N PRO A 67 -0.66 -8.99 -4.91
CA PRO A 67 -1.96 -8.55 -4.48
C PRO A 67 -3.00 -9.20 -5.39
N SER A 68 -4.03 -9.80 -4.83
CA SER A 68 -5.31 -9.99 -5.52
C SER A 68 -6.01 -8.62 -5.62
N LEU A 69 -5.33 -7.63 -6.19
CA LEU A 69 -5.98 -6.38 -6.53
C LEU A 69 -6.84 -6.66 -7.76
N PRO A 70 -8.08 -6.14 -7.83
CA PRO A 70 -8.82 -6.13 -9.08
C PRO A 70 -7.96 -5.48 -10.17
N ASP A 71 -8.12 -5.91 -11.43
CA ASP A 71 -7.39 -5.42 -12.62
C ASP A 71 -7.54 -3.90 -12.90
N ALA A 72 -8.12 -3.14 -11.97
CA ALA A 72 -8.22 -1.72 -12.04
C ALA A 72 -6.83 -1.08 -11.84
N PRO A 73 -6.42 -0.15 -12.70
CA PRO A 73 -5.21 0.63 -12.48
C PRO A 73 -5.41 1.49 -11.24
N LEU A 74 -4.45 1.45 -10.30
CA LEU A 74 -4.48 2.32 -9.13
C LEU A 74 -4.26 3.75 -9.61
N MET A 75 -5.37 4.48 -9.76
CA MET A 75 -5.35 5.82 -10.36
C MET A 75 -4.55 6.79 -9.49
N PRO A 76 -3.85 7.79 -10.09
CA PRO A 76 -3.16 8.84 -9.36
C PRO A 76 -4.03 9.50 -8.28
N ALA A 77 -5.34 9.61 -8.53
CA ALA A 77 -6.32 10.12 -7.56
C ALA A 77 -6.42 9.26 -6.28
N LEU A 78 -6.32 7.93 -6.38
CA LEU A 78 -6.34 7.03 -5.22
C LEU A 78 -5.07 7.21 -4.37
N LEU A 79 -3.91 7.29 -5.00
CA LEU A 79 -2.65 7.53 -4.31
C LEU A 79 -2.65 8.91 -3.61
N ALA A 80 -3.13 9.95 -4.30
CA ALA A 80 -3.25 11.28 -3.73
C ALA A 80 -4.18 11.27 -2.51
N ARG A 81 -5.34 10.63 -2.62
CA ARG A 81 -6.31 10.51 -1.52
C ARG A 81 -5.74 9.73 -0.34
N TRP A 82 -5.01 8.64 -0.61
CA TRP A 82 -4.36 7.85 0.43
C TRP A 82 -3.30 8.66 1.18
N CYS A 83 -2.47 9.42 0.45
CA CYS A 83 -1.49 10.32 1.07
C CYS A 83 -2.15 11.43 1.89
N GLN A 84 -3.28 11.95 1.44
CA GLN A 84 -4.04 12.96 2.19
C GLN A 84 -4.54 12.40 3.53
N LEU A 85 -5.19 11.22 3.52
CA LEU A 85 -5.66 10.60 4.75
C LEU A 85 -4.52 10.24 5.71
N LEU A 86 -3.35 9.85 5.18
CA LEU A 86 -2.15 9.61 5.98
C LEU A 86 -1.69 10.89 6.67
N ASP A 87 -1.60 11.99 5.91
CA ASP A 87 -1.18 13.29 6.39
C ASP A 87 -2.13 13.83 7.46
N ASP A 88 -3.44 13.72 7.23
CA ASP A 88 -4.49 14.11 8.18
C ASP A 88 -4.38 13.28 9.47
N THR A 89 -4.22 11.95 9.33
CA THR A 89 -4.12 11.05 10.50
C THR A 89 -2.92 11.38 11.35
N MET A 90 -1.76 11.62 10.72
CA MET A 90 -0.53 11.98 11.41
C MET A 90 -0.67 13.33 12.11
N THR A 91 -1.10 14.36 11.38
CA THR A 91 -1.18 15.75 11.89
C THR A 91 -2.14 15.89 13.08
N GLU A 92 -3.25 15.15 13.07
CA GLU A 92 -4.25 15.24 14.13
C GLU A 92 -3.94 14.40 15.38
N ASN A 93 -3.01 13.44 15.30
CA ASN A 93 -2.85 12.43 16.36
C ASN A 93 -1.42 12.19 16.83
N PHE A 94 -0.42 12.61 16.06
CA PHE A 94 0.98 12.27 16.29
C PHE A 94 1.91 13.44 16.00
N ALA A 95 2.97 13.58 16.79
CA ALA A 95 4.01 14.57 16.57
C ALA A 95 5.37 14.03 17.02
N GLY A 96 6.44 14.52 16.39
CA GLY A 96 7.80 14.14 16.74
C GLY A 96 8.58 13.51 15.57
N PRO A 97 9.88 13.25 15.78
CA PRO A 97 10.78 12.80 14.74
C PRO A 97 10.41 11.43 14.16
N ARG A 98 9.90 10.50 14.96
CA ARG A 98 9.52 9.17 14.43
C ARG A 98 8.23 9.23 13.62
N ALA A 99 7.26 10.04 14.02
CA ALA A 99 6.06 10.31 13.24
C ALA A 99 6.40 10.94 11.87
N GLN A 100 7.32 11.90 11.84
CA GLN A 100 7.80 12.50 10.60
C GLN A 100 8.52 11.49 9.69
N ALA A 101 9.42 10.68 10.26
CA ALA A 101 10.12 9.62 9.52
C ALA A 101 9.14 8.58 8.96
N ALA A 102 8.18 8.13 9.77
CA ALA A 102 7.16 7.17 9.35
C ALA A 102 6.28 7.75 8.24
N ARG A 103 5.88 9.02 8.32
CA ARG A 103 5.13 9.71 7.26
C ARG A 103 5.89 9.70 5.93
N ALA A 104 7.17 10.06 5.95
CA ALA A 104 8.01 10.04 4.74
C ALA A 104 8.17 8.60 4.19
N GLY A 105 8.46 7.64 5.06
CA GLY A 105 8.62 6.23 4.67
C GLY A 105 7.36 5.64 4.05
N LEU A 106 6.19 5.88 4.64
CA LEU A 106 4.90 5.42 4.13
C LEU A 106 4.54 6.05 2.78
N ARG A 107 4.86 7.32 2.55
CA ARG A 107 4.67 7.97 1.23
C ARG A 107 5.56 7.33 0.17
N ASN A 108 6.84 7.11 0.48
CA ASN A 108 7.78 6.47 -0.44
C ASN A 108 7.32 5.05 -0.81
N LEU A 109 6.86 4.29 0.19
CA LEU A 109 6.31 2.96 -0.03
C LEU A 109 5.06 3.00 -0.93
N ALA A 110 4.13 3.93 -0.70
CA ALA A 110 2.92 4.06 -1.53
C ALA A 110 3.26 4.41 -2.99
N THR A 111 4.22 5.32 -3.19
CA THR A 111 4.77 5.65 -4.52
C THR A 111 5.40 4.44 -5.19
N MET A 112 6.29 3.72 -4.48
CA MET A 112 6.95 2.52 -5.00
C MET A 112 5.92 1.43 -5.38
N ARG A 113 4.93 1.18 -4.52
CA ARG A 113 3.88 0.19 -4.78
C ARG A 113 3.05 0.56 -6.02
N THR A 114 2.75 1.85 -6.19
CA THR A 114 2.04 2.36 -7.37
C THR A 114 2.87 2.14 -8.64
N HIS A 115 4.16 2.48 -8.62
CA HIS A 115 5.06 2.21 -9.75
C HIS A 115 5.17 0.71 -10.06
N TRP A 116 5.30 -0.14 -9.04
CA TRP A 116 5.34 -1.59 -9.21
C TRP A 116 4.06 -2.13 -9.85
N LEU A 117 2.88 -1.69 -9.40
CA LEU A 117 1.60 -2.09 -9.99
C LEU A 117 1.47 -1.65 -11.46
N LEU A 118 1.80 -0.40 -11.78
CA LEU A 118 1.74 0.13 -13.15
C LEU A 118 2.69 -0.60 -14.10
N THR A 119 3.90 -0.93 -13.64
CA THR A 119 4.89 -1.68 -14.44
C THR A 119 4.48 -3.13 -14.67
N HIS A 120 3.88 -3.78 -13.68
CA HIS A 120 3.45 -5.18 -13.83
C HIS A 120 2.14 -5.30 -14.63
N GLN A 121 1.23 -4.33 -14.53
CA GLN A 121 0.05 -4.25 -15.41
C GLN A 121 0.44 -4.07 -16.89
N ARG A 122 1.47 -3.25 -17.18
CA ARG A 122 2.01 -3.10 -18.54
C ARG A 122 2.54 -4.40 -19.14
N GLN A 123 3.12 -5.27 -18.31
CA GLN A 123 3.62 -6.57 -18.76
C GLN A 123 2.50 -7.57 -19.05
N SER A 124 1.39 -7.50 -18.30
CA SER A 124 0.21 -8.35 -18.53
C SER A 124 -0.64 -7.91 -19.74
N ALA A 125 -0.56 -6.64 -20.15
CA ALA A 125 -1.31 -6.09 -21.29
C ALA A 125 -0.60 -6.24 -22.65
N ALA A 126 0.59 -6.86 -22.70
CA ALA A 126 1.27 -7.12 -23.97
C ALA A 126 0.45 -8.13 -24.81
N PRO A 127 0.10 -7.81 -26.07
CA PRO A 127 -0.68 -8.72 -26.90
C PRO A 127 0.09 -10.00 -27.12
N GLN A 128 -0.52 -11.14 -26.77
CA GLN A 128 -0.02 -12.44 -27.22
C GLN A 128 -0.05 -12.42 -28.74
N ALA A 129 1.14 -12.45 -29.36
CA ALA A 129 1.24 -12.62 -30.81
C ALA A 129 0.45 -13.88 -31.20
N PRO A 130 -0.42 -13.82 -32.23
CA PRO A 130 -1.20 -14.98 -32.63
C PRO A 130 -0.23 -16.10 -32.99
N ALA A 131 -0.38 -17.25 -32.33
CA ALA A 131 0.38 -18.44 -32.63
C ALA A 131 0.18 -18.78 -34.11
N THR A 132 1.23 -18.59 -34.91
CA THR A 132 1.29 -19.05 -36.28
C THR A 132 1.16 -20.57 -36.27
N ARG A 133 -0.05 -21.05 -36.56
CA ARG A 133 -0.34 -22.46 -36.77
C ARG A 133 0.37 -22.87 -38.05
N SER A 134 1.58 -23.43 -37.93
CA SER A 134 2.30 -24.09 -39.01
C SER A 134 1.47 -25.26 -39.55
N GLY A 135 0.68 -24.99 -40.58
CA GLY A 135 0.06 -26.01 -41.42
C GLY A 135 1.09 -26.60 -42.36
N SER A 136 1.87 -27.58 -41.88
CA SER A 136 2.65 -28.48 -42.73
C SER A 136 1.77 -29.70 -43.01
N THR A 137 1.12 -29.72 -44.17
CA THR A 137 0.46 -30.92 -44.68
C THR A 137 1.10 -31.28 -46.02
N ARG A 138 1.94 -32.32 -45.97
CA ARG A 138 2.41 -33.05 -47.15
C ARG A 138 1.21 -33.51 -47.97
N MET A 139 1.19 -33.18 -49.26
CA MET A 139 0.39 -33.91 -50.24
C MET A 139 1.32 -34.82 -51.04
N ALA A 140 0.98 -36.10 -51.02
CA ALA A 140 1.53 -37.15 -51.85
C ALA A 140 0.97 -37.05 -53.27
N ALA A 141 1.83 -37.26 -54.26
CA ALA A 141 1.55 -37.99 -55.50
C ALA A 141 2.89 -38.36 -56.14
#